data_AF-A0A2L2WM31-F1
#
_entry.id   AF-A0A2L2WM31-F1
#
_cell.length_a   1.000
_cell.length_b   1.000
_cell.length_c   1.000
_cell.angle_alpha   90.00
_cell.angle_beta   90.00
_cell.angle_gamma   90.00
#
_symmetry.space_group_name_H-M   'P 1'
#
loop_
_entity.id
_entity.type
_entity.pdbx_description
1 polymer ?
#
loop_
_entity_poly.entity_id
_entity_poly.type
_entity_poly.pdbx_seq_one_letter_code
_entity_poly.pdbx_strand_id
1 'polypeptide(L)'
;VVEEAFKKQAAEVKTPAERPSEYFGKYVFNRHKMYKYLPADVYAKLIDVIDNGTRLDRSIADAVAAGMKQWATENGATHYTHWFQPLTEGTAEKHDAFTEHDGKGGMMENFSGKLLVQQEPDASSFPNGGIRNTFEARGYSAWDPTSPVFIMDDTLCIPTVFISYTGEALDYKAPLLRALHAVDKAATDVCKYFYPEVAKVRCNLGWEQEYFLVDEGLYSARPDLMLTGRTLMGHESAKNQQMDDHYFGTIPDRVQAFMKDLEIRALELGIPCKTRHNEVAPNQFELAP
;
A
#
# COMPACT_ATOMS: atom_id res chain seq x y z
N VAL A 1 17.34 -9.74 -28.59
CA VAL A 1 16.22 -9.98 -27.64
C VAL A 1 16.21 -11.38 -27.05
N VAL A 2 15.77 -12.43 -27.78
CA VAL A 2 15.64 -13.79 -27.19
C VAL A 2 16.98 -14.34 -26.70
N GLU A 3 18.02 -14.30 -27.54
CA GLU A 3 19.36 -14.75 -27.15
C GLU A 3 19.95 -13.98 -25.96
N GLU A 4 19.61 -12.70 -25.83
CA GLU A 4 20.07 -11.87 -24.71
C GLU A 4 19.33 -12.22 -23.42
N ALA A 5 18.03 -12.53 -23.50
CA ALA A 5 17.25 -12.95 -22.35
C ALA A 5 17.80 -14.24 -21.71
N PHE A 6 18.31 -15.17 -22.53
CA PHE A 6 18.95 -16.41 -22.05
C PHE A 6 20.34 -16.20 -21.44
N LYS A 7 21.01 -15.07 -21.71
CA LYS A 7 22.32 -14.74 -21.15
C LYS A 7 22.24 -13.98 -19.81
N LYS A 8 21.07 -13.44 -19.47
CA LYS A 8 20.87 -12.69 -18.22
C LYS A 8 21.02 -13.61 -17.01
N GLN A 9 21.79 -13.14 -16.02
CA GLN A 9 21.96 -13.83 -14.75
C GLN A 9 21.03 -13.26 -13.68
N ALA A 10 20.88 -13.98 -12.57
CA ALA A 10 20.13 -13.51 -11.42
C ALA A 10 20.80 -12.25 -10.83
N ALA A 11 20.00 -11.27 -10.46
CA ALA A 11 20.50 -10.09 -9.76
C ALA A 11 20.99 -10.49 -8.36
N GLU A 12 22.05 -9.82 -7.90
CA GLU A 12 22.54 -10.01 -6.54
C GLU A 12 21.58 -9.34 -5.54
N VAL A 13 20.95 -10.14 -4.68
CA VAL A 13 20.04 -9.67 -3.64
C VAL A 13 20.80 -9.46 -2.34
N LYS A 14 20.93 -8.20 -1.91
CA LYS A 14 21.51 -7.85 -0.62
C LYS A 14 20.61 -8.36 0.50
N THR A 15 20.98 -9.50 1.07
CA THR A 15 20.23 -10.11 2.17
C THR A 15 20.64 -9.42 3.48
N PRO A 16 19.68 -8.94 4.29
CA PRO A 16 19.99 -8.43 5.62
C PRO A 16 20.76 -9.48 6.44
N ALA A 17 21.77 -9.05 7.19
CA ALA A 17 22.50 -9.93 8.11
C ALA A 17 21.63 -10.32 9.31
N GLU A 18 20.70 -9.44 9.66
CA GLU A 18 19.73 -9.58 10.75
C GLU A 18 18.61 -10.57 10.40
N ARG A 19 17.95 -11.13 11.43
CA ARG A 19 16.81 -12.03 11.23
C ARG A 19 15.57 -11.24 10.74
N PRO A 20 14.65 -11.88 9.98
CA PRO A 20 13.39 -11.26 9.55
C PRO A 20 12.60 -10.52 10.63
N SER A 21 12.59 -11.04 11.85
CA SER A 21 11.92 -10.42 12.99
C SER A 21 12.48 -9.05 13.38
N GLU A 22 13.74 -8.76 13.07
CA GLU A 22 14.42 -7.52 13.45
C GLU A 22 14.11 -6.36 12.50
N TYR A 23 13.93 -6.67 11.20
CA TYR A 23 13.57 -5.67 10.19
C TYR A 23 12.08 -5.67 9.82
N PHE A 24 11.27 -6.55 10.40
CA PHE A 24 9.83 -6.58 10.14
C PHE A 24 9.15 -5.26 10.52
N GLY A 25 8.46 -4.66 9.56
CA GLY A 25 7.79 -3.37 9.70
C GLY A 25 8.77 -2.23 10.00
N LYS A 26 10.04 -2.35 9.62
CA LYS A 26 11.07 -1.30 9.76
C LYS A 26 10.58 0.04 9.22
N TYR A 27 9.99 0.05 8.03
CA TYR A 27 9.48 1.24 7.36
C TYR A 27 7.99 1.51 7.61
N VAL A 28 7.43 1.00 8.71
CA VAL A 28 6.03 1.24 9.10
C VAL A 28 5.96 1.95 10.44
N PHE A 29 5.21 3.06 10.53
CA PHE A 29 4.97 3.80 11.77
C PHE A 29 3.96 3.08 12.67
N ASN A 30 4.37 1.90 13.15
CA ASN A 30 3.55 1.01 13.97
C ASN A 30 3.38 1.54 15.42
N ARG A 31 2.57 0.85 16.23
CA ARG A 31 2.29 1.25 17.62
C ARG A 31 3.54 1.44 18.48
N HIS A 32 4.59 0.63 18.27
CA HIS A 32 5.85 0.77 19.01
C HIS A 32 6.55 2.09 18.66
N LYS A 33 6.59 2.44 17.37
CA LYS A 33 7.13 3.71 16.89
C LYS A 33 6.25 4.88 17.32
N MET A 34 4.93 4.77 17.20
CA MET A 34 4.00 5.78 17.74
C MET A 34 4.29 6.07 19.21
N TYR A 35 4.51 5.04 20.04
CA TYR A 35 4.85 5.22 21.45
C TYR A 35 6.19 5.93 21.68
N LYS A 36 7.19 5.68 20.80
CA LYS A 36 8.51 6.33 20.85
C LYS A 36 8.47 7.80 20.43
N TYR A 37 7.70 8.12 19.39
CA TYR A 37 7.73 9.43 18.72
C TYR A 37 6.59 10.37 19.13
N LEU A 38 5.55 9.88 19.82
CA LEU A 38 4.42 10.70 20.24
C LEU A 38 4.41 10.92 21.77
N PRO A 39 3.97 12.10 22.23
CA PRO A 39 3.63 12.30 23.64
C PRO A 39 2.62 11.25 24.14
N ALA A 40 2.72 10.86 25.41
CA ALA A 40 1.93 9.76 25.96
C ALA A 40 0.41 9.98 25.88
N ASP A 41 -0.04 11.21 26.07
CA ASP A 41 -1.45 11.59 25.95
C ASP A 41 -1.95 11.57 24.50
N VAL A 42 -1.10 12.00 23.55
CA VAL A 42 -1.35 11.95 22.11
C VAL A 42 -1.41 10.51 21.63
N TYR A 43 -0.46 9.67 22.06
CA TYR A 43 -0.44 8.24 21.77
C TYR A 43 -1.73 7.55 22.25
N ALA A 44 -2.12 7.77 23.51
CA ALA A 44 -3.32 7.15 24.08
C ALA A 44 -4.59 7.52 23.28
N LYS A 45 -4.73 8.80 22.90
CA LYS A 45 -5.86 9.26 22.07
C LYS A 45 -5.80 8.68 20.65
N LEU A 46 -4.63 8.58 20.04
CA LEU A 46 -4.49 8.00 18.71
C LEU A 46 -4.83 6.49 18.72
N ILE A 47 -4.44 5.76 19.76
CA ILE A 47 -4.81 4.34 19.92
C ILE A 47 -6.33 4.18 20.05
N ASP A 48 -7.00 5.05 20.80
CA ASP A 48 -8.46 5.05 20.90
C ASP A 48 -9.12 5.29 19.53
N VAL A 49 -8.59 6.23 18.73
CA VAL A 49 -9.04 6.47 17.34
C VAL A 49 -8.90 5.21 16.49
N ILE A 50 -7.78 4.49 16.60
CA ILE A 50 -7.51 3.27 15.81
C ILE A 50 -8.40 2.10 16.25
N ASP A 51 -8.50 1.83 17.55
CA ASP A 51 -9.16 0.64 18.06
C ASP A 51 -10.69 0.80 18.11
N ASN A 52 -11.17 2.00 18.45
CA ASN A 52 -12.57 2.30 18.69
C ASN A 52 -13.22 3.16 17.59
N GLY A 53 -12.45 3.66 16.61
CA GLY A 53 -12.98 4.47 15.51
C GLY A 53 -13.47 5.85 15.96
N THR A 54 -12.94 6.37 17.07
CA THR A 54 -13.27 7.73 17.52
C THR A 54 -12.70 8.76 16.55
N ARG A 55 -13.25 9.97 16.56
CA ARG A 55 -12.80 11.02 15.65
C ARG A 55 -11.40 11.49 16.02
N LEU A 56 -10.50 11.58 15.04
CA LEU A 56 -9.21 12.24 15.22
C LEU A 56 -9.40 13.71 15.59
N ASP A 57 -9.03 14.07 16.81
CA ASP A 57 -9.14 15.45 17.30
C ASP A 57 -8.05 16.32 16.65
N ARG A 58 -8.43 17.52 16.21
CA ARG A 58 -7.49 18.52 15.69
C ARG A 58 -6.45 18.90 16.75
N SER A 59 -6.80 18.80 18.04
CA SER A 59 -5.86 19.10 19.14
C SER A 59 -4.62 18.21 19.16
N ILE A 60 -4.71 16.98 18.63
CA ILE A 60 -3.58 16.04 18.57
C ILE A 60 -2.97 15.92 17.19
N ALA A 61 -3.63 16.41 16.14
CA ALA A 61 -3.21 16.21 14.76
C ALA A 61 -1.80 16.77 14.48
N ASP A 62 -1.49 17.98 14.97
CA ASP A 62 -0.16 18.59 14.76
C ASP A 62 0.94 17.83 15.52
N ALA A 63 0.64 17.31 16.72
CA ALA A 63 1.59 16.49 17.46
C ALA A 63 1.84 15.13 16.78
N VAL A 64 0.79 14.53 16.21
CA VAL A 64 0.90 13.30 15.40
C VAL A 64 1.75 13.55 14.16
N ALA A 65 1.47 14.63 13.42
CA ALA A 65 2.23 15.01 12.24
C ALA A 65 3.71 15.26 12.57
N ALA A 66 4.00 16.00 13.65
CA ALA A 66 5.38 16.24 14.08
C ALA A 66 6.12 14.93 14.40
N GLY A 67 5.50 14.00 15.12
CA GLY A 67 6.10 12.68 15.42
C GLY A 67 6.28 11.81 14.17
N MET A 68 5.31 11.80 13.26
CA MET A 68 5.42 11.11 11.97
C MET A 68 6.57 11.66 11.13
N LYS A 69 6.66 12.99 11.02
CA LYS A 69 7.73 13.66 10.28
C LYS A 69 9.08 13.34 10.88
N GLN A 70 9.23 13.46 12.20
CA GLN A 70 10.50 13.14 12.87
C GLN A 70 10.94 11.71 12.55
N TRP A 71 10.05 10.73 12.70
CA TRP A 71 10.35 9.35 12.34
C TRP A 71 10.71 9.19 10.86
N ALA A 72 9.98 9.87 9.96
CA ALA A 72 10.20 9.79 8.53
C ALA A 72 11.57 10.37 8.12
N THR A 73 11.91 11.55 8.63
CA THR A 73 13.21 12.20 8.39
C THR A 73 14.36 11.38 8.96
N GLU A 74 14.20 10.75 10.14
CA GLU A 74 15.21 9.83 10.69
C GLU A 74 15.44 8.59 9.80
N ASN A 75 14.47 8.23 8.95
CA ASN A 75 14.57 7.16 7.95
C ASN A 75 14.92 7.67 6.54
N GLY A 76 15.26 8.95 6.40
CA GLY A 76 15.71 9.55 5.14
C GLY A 76 14.59 10.01 4.22
N ALA A 77 13.33 10.03 4.67
CA ALA A 77 12.24 10.55 3.86
C ALA A 77 12.34 12.08 3.72
N THR A 78 12.17 12.55 2.49
CA THR A 78 12.21 13.97 2.12
C THR A 78 10.85 14.49 1.65
N HIS A 79 9.99 13.58 1.21
CA HIS A 79 8.64 13.85 0.73
C HIS A 79 7.59 13.11 1.57
N TYR A 80 6.35 13.54 1.41
CA TYR A 80 5.18 12.80 1.85
C TYR A 80 4.16 12.72 0.72
N THR A 81 3.28 11.72 0.79
CA THR A 81 2.18 11.57 -0.14
C THR A 81 0.93 11.04 0.54
N HIS A 82 -0.22 11.51 0.11
CA HIS A 82 -1.50 10.88 0.41
C HIS A 82 -1.70 9.72 -0.55
N TRP A 83 -1.56 8.52 -0.02
CA TRP A 83 -1.57 7.27 -0.77
C TRP A 83 -2.97 6.68 -0.78
N PHE A 84 -3.58 6.49 -1.95
CA PHE A 84 -4.93 5.93 -2.07
C PHE A 84 -5.15 5.24 -3.42
N GLN A 85 -6.18 4.37 -3.49
CA GLN A 85 -6.58 3.66 -4.70
C GLN A 85 -7.89 4.26 -5.24
N PRO A 86 -7.83 5.19 -6.22
CA PRO A 86 -9.02 5.66 -6.91
C PRO A 86 -9.69 4.56 -7.73
N LEU A 87 -10.90 4.82 -8.24
CA LEU A 87 -11.67 3.90 -9.10
C LEU A 87 -11.07 3.70 -10.52
N THR A 88 -9.75 3.72 -10.65
CA THR A 88 -9.00 3.55 -11.91
C THR A 88 -8.01 2.39 -11.84
N GLU A 89 -8.21 1.44 -10.91
CA GLU A 89 -7.42 0.20 -10.73
C GLU A 89 -5.94 0.39 -10.37
N GLY A 90 -5.48 1.63 -10.19
CA GLY A 90 -4.12 1.97 -9.79
C GLY A 90 -4.05 2.66 -8.43
N THR A 91 -2.83 2.91 -7.97
CA THR A 91 -2.56 3.77 -6.81
C THR A 91 -2.27 5.18 -7.29
N ALA A 92 -2.87 6.18 -6.63
CA ALA A 92 -2.58 7.58 -6.85
C ALA A 92 -1.62 8.09 -5.77
N GLU A 93 -0.59 8.81 -6.23
CA GLU A 93 0.40 9.46 -5.38
C GLU A 93 0.70 10.85 -5.93
N LYS A 94 0.78 11.82 -5.03
CA LYS A 94 1.35 13.14 -5.29
C LYS A 94 2.40 13.40 -4.23
N HIS A 95 3.65 13.58 -4.65
CA HIS A 95 4.77 13.75 -3.73
C HIS A 95 4.94 15.24 -3.43
N ASP A 96 4.66 15.61 -2.18
CA ASP A 96 4.87 16.95 -1.66
C ASP A 96 6.10 16.93 -0.74
N ALA A 97 7.01 17.88 -0.88
CA ALA A 97 8.21 17.96 -0.05
C ALA A 97 7.86 18.44 1.36
N PHE A 98 8.61 18.00 2.38
CA PHE A 98 8.49 18.60 3.73
C PHE A 98 8.98 20.06 3.76
N THR A 99 9.79 20.49 2.80
CA THR A 99 10.40 21.82 2.79
C THR A 99 9.41 22.92 2.41
N GLU A 100 9.33 23.94 3.25
CA GLU A 100 8.59 25.19 3.04
C GLU A 100 9.56 26.37 3.14
N HIS A 101 9.26 27.47 2.43
CA HIS A 101 10.03 28.69 2.53
C HIS A 101 9.77 29.38 3.88
N ASP A 102 10.83 29.82 4.56
CA ASP A 102 10.73 30.51 5.86
C ASP A 102 10.33 32.00 5.75
N GLY A 103 10.17 32.51 4.52
CA GLY A 103 9.86 33.91 4.22
C GLY A 103 11.03 34.89 4.45
N LYS A 104 12.21 34.38 4.84
CA LYS A 104 13.41 35.16 5.19
C LYS A 104 14.62 34.80 4.31
N GLY A 105 14.43 33.95 3.30
CA GLY A 105 15.47 33.50 2.37
C GLY A 105 16.08 32.15 2.70
N GLY A 106 15.55 31.45 3.71
CA GLY A 106 15.88 30.08 4.06
C GLY A 106 14.77 29.09 3.72
N MET A 107 15.02 27.82 4.03
CA MET A 107 14.03 26.76 4.00
C MET A 107 13.90 26.13 5.38
N MET A 108 12.69 25.73 5.71
CA MET A 108 12.38 24.97 6.90
C MET A 108 11.58 23.74 6.50
N GLU A 109 11.78 22.62 7.18
CA GLU A 109 10.93 21.46 6.97
C GLU A 109 9.74 21.51 7.93
N ASN A 110 8.53 21.34 7.42
CA ASN A 110 7.30 21.38 8.16
C ASN A 110 6.34 20.27 7.69
N PHE A 111 5.53 19.77 8.61
CA PHE A 111 4.46 18.84 8.27
C PHE A 111 3.29 19.07 9.22
N SER A 112 2.23 19.70 8.71
CA SER A 112 1.08 20.13 9.52
C SER A 112 0.05 19.00 9.69
N GLY A 113 -0.53 18.90 10.89
CA GLY A 113 -1.64 18.02 11.19
C GLY A 113 -2.91 18.29 10.37
N LYS A 114 -3.03 19.48 9.77
CA LYS A 114 -4.11 19.78 8.81
C LYS A 114 -4.11 18.81 7.64
N LEU A 115 -2.92 18.43 7.16
CA LEU A 115 -2.76 17.51 6.04
C LEU A 115 -3.31 16.12 6.39
N LEU A 116 -3.20 15.68 7.65
CA LEU A 116 -3.74 14.40 8.10
C LEU A 116 -5.28 14.38 8.11
N VAL A 117 -5.91 15.47 8.53
CA VAL A 117 -7.37 15.52 8.74
C VAL A 117 -8.12 15.71 7.43
N GLN A 118 -7.67 16.64 6.59
CA GLN A 118 -8.30 16.93 5.30
C GLN A 118 -7.32 17.68 4.41
N GLN A 119 -6.91 17.06 3.31
CA GLN A 119 -6.15 17.72 2.25
C GLN A 119 -7.07 17.93 1.03
N GLU A 120 -6.81 19.01 0.29
CA GLU A 120 -7.41 19.29 -1.02
C GLU A 120 -6.41 18.88 -2.11
N PRO A 121 -6.37 17.61 -2.54
CA PRO A 121 -5.67 17.25 -3.76
C PRO A 121 -6.34 17.94 -4.95
N ASP A 122 -5.55 18.46 -5.88
CA ASP A 122 -6.06 18.93 -7.16
C ASP A 122 -6.62 17.73 -7.95
N ALA A 123 -7.92 17.51 -7.79
CA ALA A 123 -8.62 16.36 -8.32
C ALA A 123 -9.16 16.58 -9.75
N SER A 124 -8.82 17.72 -10.37
CA SER A 124 -9.26 18.08 -11.72
C SER A 124 -8.75 17.13 -12.81
N SER A 125 -7.68 16.39 -12.53
CA SER A 125 -7.01 15.46 -13.44
C SER A 125 -7.54 14.01 -13.35
N PHE A 126 -8.38 13.67 -12.38
CA PHE A 126 -8.93 12.32 -12.28
C PHE A 126 -10.07 12.08 -13.28
N PRO A 127 -10.14 10.91 -13.95
CA PRO A 127 -11.21 10.58 -14.87
C PRO A 127 -12.58 10.69 -14.20
N ASN A 128 -13.44 11.57 -14.72
CA ASN A 128 -14.77 11.83 -14.16
C ASN A 128 -15.92 11.35 -15.07
N GLY A 129 -15.60 10.61 -16.13
CA GLY A 129 -16.58 10.09 -17.10
C GLY A 129 -17.34 11.16 -17.88
N GLY A 130 -16.91 12.43 -17.87
CA GLY A 130 -17.60 13.54 -18.54
C GLY A 130 -18.86 14.03 -17.81
N ILE A 131 -19.10 13.58 -16.58
CA ILE A 131 -20.35 13.83 -15.83
C ILE A 131 -20.27 15.13 -14.99
N ARG A 132 -19.08 15.70 -14.78
CA ARG A 132 -18.86 16.86 -13.88
C ARG A 132 -18.11 18.00 -14.58
N ASN A 133 -18.50 19.24 -14.28
CA ASN A 133 -17.73 20.42 -14.67
C ASN A 133 -16.38 20.46 -13.93
N THR A 134 -15.32 20.92 -14.59
CA THR A 134 -13.93 20.93 -14.06
C THR A 134 -13.79 21.68 -12.72
N PHE A 135 -14.65 22.67 -12.44
CA PHE A 135 -14.64 23.38 -11.15
C PHE A 135 -15.27 22.59 -9.98
N GLU A 136 -16.12 21.60 -10.29
CA GLU A 136 -16.76 20.69 -9.33
C GLU A 136 -15.94 19.40 -9.12
N ALA A 137 -14.85 19.24 -9.87
CA ALA A 137 -13.91 18.13 -9.74
C ALA A 137 -12.99 18.28 -8.51
N ARG A 138 -13.46 18.95 -7.44
CA ARG A 138 -12.74 19.00 -6.17
C ARG A 138 -12.91 17.66 -5.45
N GLY A 139 -11.79 17.12 -4.98
CA GLY A 139 -11.74 15.93 -4.16
C GLY A 139 -11.02 16.25 -2.85
N TYR A 140 -11.32 15.47 -1.83
CA TYR A 140 -10.72 15.58 -0.51
C TYR A 140 -10.09 14.24 -0.15
N SER A 141 -8.87 14.28 0.36
CA SER A 141 -8.24 13.13 1.00
C SER A 141 -8.26 13.29 2.51
N ALA A 142 -8.50 12.19 3.21
CA ALA A 142 -8.43 12.14 4.67
C ALA A 142 -7.67 10.89 5.08
N TRP A 143 -6.72 11.04 6.02
CA TRP A 143 -5.98 9.89 6.55
C TRP A 143 -6.91 8.92 7.28
N ASP A 144 -6.70 7.64 7.01
CA ASP A 144 -7.30 6.57 7.77
C ASP A 144 -6.28 5.98 8.75
N PRO A 145 -6.41 6.28 10.05
CA PRO A 145 -5.46 5.84 11.05
C PRO A 145 -5.49 4.32 11.30
N THR A 146 -6.51 3.60 10.82
CA THR A 146 -6.55 2.14 10.94
C THR A 146 -5.48 1.45 10.09
N SER A 147 -5.01 2.11 9.03
CA SER A 147 -3.84 1.71 8.26
C SER A 147 -2.63 2.57 8.67
N PRO A 148 -1.53 1.97 9.16
CA PRO A 148 -0.36 2.73 9.59
C PRO A 148 0.31 3.42 8.40
N VAL A 149 0.87 4.61 8.64
CA VAL A 149 1.72 5.27 7.64
C VAL A 149 3.03 4.49 7.47
N PHE A 150 3.57 4.51 6.27
CA PHE A 150 4.79 3.78 5.92
C PHE A 150 5.71 4.63 5.06
N ILE A 151 6.96 4.23 4.92
CA ILE A 151 7.93 4.88 4.03
C ILE A 151 8.20 3.93 2.88
N MET A 152 8.06 4.45 1.66
CA MET A 152 8.50 3.79 0.44
C MET A 152 9.58 4.67 -0.18
N ASP A 153 10.75 4.10 -0.38
CA ASP A 153 11.97 4.81 -0.81
C ASP A 153 12.26 6.05 0.07
N ASP A 154 12.04 7.26 -0.45
CA ASP A 154 12.28 8.54 0.21
C ASP A 154 10.99 9.29 0.59
N THR A 155 9.85 8.61 0.55
CA THR A 155 8.53 9.23 0.67
C THR A 155 7.70 8.60 1.80
N LEU A 156 7.16 9.45 2.68
CA LEU A 156 6.18 9.07 3.69
C LEU A 156 4.79 8.91 3.06
N CYS A 157 4.31 7.67 2.95
CA CYS A 157 3.00 7.33 2.42
C CYS A 157 1.94 7.31 3.53
N ILE A 158 0.89 8.13 3.34
CA ILE A 158 -0.21 8.31 4.28
C ILE A 158 -1.47 7.65 3.69
N PRO A 159 -1.92 6.48 4.20
CA PRO A 159 -3.07 5.78 3.65
C PRO A 159 -4.36 6.59 3.80
N THR A 160 -4.97 6.99 2.70
CA THR A 160 -6.09 7.94 2.74
C THR A 160 -7.34 7.39 2.06
N VAL A 161 -8.48 7.94 2.47
CA VAL A 161 -9.71 7.84 1.67
C VAL A 161 -9.80 9.03 0.73
N PHE A 162 -10.41 8.84 -0.45
CA PHE A 162 -10.64 9.91 -1.41
C PHE A 162 -12.14 10.08 -1.71
N ILE A 163 -12.64 11.29 -1.45
CA ILE A 163 -14.06 11.63 -1.57
C ILE A 163 -14.27 12.85 -2.46
N SER A 164 -15.40 12.94 -3.14
CA SER A 164 -15.79 14.13 -3.88
C SER A 164 -16.20 15.27 -2.94
N TYR A 165 -16.31 16.48 -3.49
CA TYR A 165 -16.93 17.61 -2.78
C TYR A 165 -18.38 17.34 -2.35
N THR A 166 -19.11 16.49 -3.07
CA THR A 166 -20.48 16.06 -2.73
C THR A 166 -20.52 14.94 -1.69
N GLY A 167 -19.37 14.42 -1.24
CA GLY A 167 -19.26 13.33 -0.26
C GLY A 167 -19.39 11.91 -0.84
N GLU A 168 -19.36 11.78 -2.16
CA GLU A 168 -19.33 10.50 -2.86
C GLU A 168 -17.94 9.88 -2.76
N ALA A 169 -17.86 8.57 -2.59
CA ALA A 169 -16.57 7.87 -2.58
C ALA A 169 -15.99 7.84 -4.00
N LEU A 170 -14.73 8.24 -4.13
CA LEU A 170 -13.96 8.19 -5.38
C LEU A 170 -12.81 7.19 -5.31
N ASP A 171 -12.79 6.36 -4.27
CA ASP A 171 -11.82 5.31 -3.99
C ASP A 171 -12.47 3.97 -3.68
N TYR A 172 -11.62 2.95 -3.55
CA TYR A 172 -12.03 1.63 -3.05
C TYR A 172 -12.08 1.55 -1.53
N LYS A 173 -11.34 2.41 -0.82
CA LYS A 173 -11.18 2.27 0.63
C LYS A 173 -12.40 2.77 1.41
N ALA A 174 -13.01 3.90 1.04
CA ALA A 174 -14.20 4.37 1.74
C ALA A 174 -15.39 3.39 1.64
N PRO A 175 -15.72 2.81 0.47
CA PRO A 175 -16.74 1.77 0.36
C PRO A 175 -16.42 0.53 1.19
N LEU A 176 -15.16 0.07 1.19
CA LEU A 176 -14.74 -1.09 1.97
C LEU A 176 -14.92 -0.85 3.48
N LEU A 177 -14.48 0.29 4.01
CA LEU A 177 -14.65 0.64 5.42
C LEU A 177 -16.13 0.68 5.83
N ARG A 178 -17.01 1.23 4.97
CA ARG A 178 -18.46 1.23 5.20
C ARG A 178 -19.04 -0.19 5.22
N ALA A 179 -18.61 -1.05 4.29
CA ALA A 179 -19.03 -2.45 4.25
C ALA A 179 -18.59 -3.22 5.50
N LEU A 180 -17.33 -3.06 5.92
CA LEU A 180 -16.79 -3.69 7.13
C LEU A 180 -17.56 -3.24 8.38
N HIS A 181 -17.89 -1.94 8.49
CA HIS A 181 -18.68 -1.43 9.60
C HIS A 181 -20.12 -2.01 9.62
N ALA A 182 -20.74 -2.14 8.44
CA ALA A 182 -22.08 -2.73 8.34
C ALA A 182 -22.07 -4.22 8.76
N VAL A 183 -21.05 -4.97 8.33
CA VAL A 183 -20.87 -6.38 8.72
C VAL A 183 -20.61 -6.50 10.22
N ASP A 184 -19.73 -5.68 10.79
CA ASP A 184 -19.43 -5.65 12.22
C ASP A 184 -20.69 -5.42 13.06
N LYS A 185 -21.48 -4.40 12.73
CA LYS A 185 -22.73 -4.09 13.44
C LYS A 185 -23.71 -5.27 13.38
N ALA A 186 -23.99 -5.78 12.19
CA ALA A 186 -24.95 -6.87 12.00
C ALA A 186 -24.50 -8.16 12.70
N ALA A 187 -23.21 -8.51 12.57
CA ALA A 187 -22.66 -9.70 13.19
C ALA A 187 -22.63 -9.58 14.73
N THR A 188 -22.26 -8.41 15.26
CA THR A 188 -22.25 -8.15 16.70
C THR A 188 -23.65 -8.27 17.30
N ASP A 189 -24.68 -7.74 16.63
CA ASP A 189 -26.08 -7.86 17.08
C ASP A 189 -26.52 -9.33 17.14
N VAL A 190 -26.09 -10.17 16.19
CA VAL A 190 -26.37 -11.61 16.20
C VAL A 190 -25.57 -12.33 17.30
N CYS A 191 -24.28 -12.02 17.47
CA CYS A 191 -23.44 -12.64 18.50
C CYS A 191 -23.99 -12.42 19.92
N LYS A 192 -24.59 -11.26 20.19
CA LYS A 192 -25.17 -10.92 21.50
C LYS A 192 -26.34 -11.80 21.94
N TYR A 193 -26.98 -12.54 21.03
CA TYR A 193 -27.96 -13.56 21.43
C TYR A 193 -27.32 -14.76 22.15
N PHE A 194 -26.03 -15.00 21.92
CA PHE A 194 -25.28 -16.12 22.50
C PHE A 194 -24.29 -15.65 23.57
N TYR A 195 -23.63 -14.50 23.32
CA TYR A 195 -22.53 -13.96 24.12
C TYR A 195 -22.72 -12.44 24.30
N PRO A 196 -23.41 -11.98 25.36
CA PRO A 196 -23.71 -10.57 25.60
C PRO A 196 -22.48 -9.65 25.70
N GLU A 197 -21.32 -10.21 26.03
CA GLU A 197 -20.04 -9.53 26.18
C GLU A 197 -19.36 -9.18 24.85
N VAL A 198 -19.83 -9.72 23.72
CA VAL A 198 -19.23 -9.44 22.40
C VAL A 198 -19.43 -7.95 22.06
N ALA A 199 -18.31 -7.23 21.99
CA ALA A 199 -18.30 -5.80 21.72
C ALA A 199 -18.17 -5.46 20.22
N LYS A 200 -17.48 -6.30 19.45
CA LYS A 200 -17.12 -6.04 18.04
C LYS A 200 -16.81 -7.35 17.33
N VAL A 201 -17.14 -7.44 16.03
CA VAL A 201 -16.74 -8.52 15.13
C VAL A 201 -15.78 -7.96 14.08
N ARG A 202 -14.62 -8.63 13.90
CA ARG A 202 -13.60 -8.23 12.93
C ARG A 202 -13.55 -9.23 11.77
N CYS A 203 -13.43 -8.72 10.55
CA CYS A 203 -13.17 -9.54 9.37
C CYS A 203 -11.66 -9.70 9.18
N ASN A 204 -11.19 -10.93 9.03
CA ASN A 204 -9.82 -11.22 8.61
C ASN A 204 -9.83 -11.60 7.12
N LEU A 205 -8.83 -11.11 6.38
CA LEU A 205 -8.64 -11.40 4.96
C LEU A 205 -7.23 -11.99 4.77
N GLY A 206 -7.18 -13.25 4.32
CA GLY A 206 -5.97 -13.85 3.75
C GLY A 206 -6.12 -13.85 2.23
N TRP A 207 -5.19 -13.20 1.53
CA TRP A 207 -5.18 -13.14 0.07
C TRP A 207 -4.06 -14.02 -0.48
N GLU A 208 -4.27 -14.57 -1.66
CA GLU A 208 -3.29 -15.35 -2.42
C GLU A 208 -3.07 -14.61 -3.73
N GLN A 209 -1.86 -14.09 -3.96
CA GLN A 209 -1.57 -13.24 -5.11
C GLN A 209 -0.79 -14.03 -6.16
N GLU A 210 -1.49 -14.42 -7.21
CA GLU A 210 -0.86 -14.98 -8.40
C GLU A 210 -0.37 -13.88 -9.35
N TYR A 211 0.70 -14.18 -10.09
CA TYR A 211 1.26 -13.28 -11.12
C TYR A 211 2.12 -14.04 -12.13
N PHE A 212 2.32 -13.43 -13.30
CA PHE A 212 3.27 -13.90 -14.32
C PHE A 212 4.51 -13.03 -14.37
N LEU A 213 5.68 -13.64 -14.63
CA LEU A 213 6.91 -12.90 -14.91
C LEU A 213 7.37 -13.13 -16.35
N VAL A 214 7.72 -12.05 -17.03
CA VAL A 214 8.28 -12.06 -18.38
C VAL A 214 9.57 -11.27 -18.37
N ASP A 215 10.59 -11.75 -19.07
CA ASP A 215 11.81 -10.97 -19.24
C ASP A 215 11.50 -9.62 -19.89
N GLU A 216 12.00 -8.53 -19.32
CA GLU A 216 11.75 -7.16 -19.79
C GLU A 216 12.05 -6.96 -21.29
N GLY A 217 13.09 -7.63 -21.83
CA GLY A 217 13.40 -7.54 -23.26
C GLY A 217 12.35 -8.24 -24.12
N LEU A 218 11.83 -9.39 -23.66
CA LEU A 218 10.75 -10.11 -24.33
C LEU A 218 9.41 -9.38 -24.22
N TYR A 219 9.14 -8.79 -23.05
CA TYR A 219 7.98 -7.93 -22.82
C TYR A 219 8.00 -6.73 -23.77
N SER A 220 9.15 -6.04 -23.88
CA SER A 220 9.33 -4.89 -24.76
C SER A 220 9.18 -5.24 -26.24
N ALA A 221 9.50 -6.47 -26.63
CA ALA A 221 9.30 -6.98 -27.99
C ALA A 221 7.84 -7.37 -28.30
N ARG A 222 6.93 -7.27 -27.32
CA ARG A 222 5.50 -7.60 -27.44
C ARG A 222 4.63 -6.37 -27.15
N PRO A 223 4.42 -5.48 -28.15
CA PRO A 223 3.59 -4.28 -27.97
C PRO A 223 2.17 -4.57 -27.49
N ASP A 224 1.60 -5.71 -27.89
CA ASP A 224 0.28 -6.13 -27.46
C ASP A 224 0.23 -6.43 -25.95
N LEU A 225 1.25 -7.13 -25.42
CA LEU A 225 1.40 -7.37 -24.00
C LEU A 225 1.65 -6.07 -23.22
N MET A 226 2.50 -5.17 -23.75
CA MET A 226 2.82 -3.89 -23.11
C MET A 226 1.61 -2.96 -22.98
N LEU A 227 0.79 -2.88 -24.03
CA LEU A 227 -0.30 -1.92 -24.10
C LEU A 227 -1.58 -2.44 -23.47
N THR A 228 -1.77 -3.77 -23.42
CA THR A 228 -3.04 -4.36 -22.97
C THR A 228 -2.92 -5.24 -21.74
N GLY A 229 -1.72 -5.46 -21.21
CA GLY A 229 -1.47 -6.34 -20.07
C GLY A 229 -1.69 -7.83 -20.40
N ARG A 230 -1.98 -8.18 -21.65
CA ARG A 230 -2.19 -9.56 -22.12
C ARG A 230 -1.75 -9.71 -23.58
N THR A 231 -1.49 -10.94 -24.01
CA THR A 231 -1.22 -11.22 -25.42
C THR A 231 -2.53 -11.16 -26.23
N LEU A 232 -2.57 -10.38 -27.32
CA LEU A 232 -3.73 -10.30 -28.22
C LEU A 232 -3.68 -11.33 -29.34
N MET A 233 -2.49 -11.85 -29.62
CA MET A 233 -2.21 -12.83 -30.65
C MET A 233 -1.10 -13.76 -30.18
N GLY A 234 -1.10 -14.97 -30.73
CA GLY A 234 -0.11 -15.99 -30.41
C GLY A 234 -0.68 -17.37 -30.72
N HIS A 235 0.14 -18.24 -31.29
CA HIS A 235 -0.15 -19.66 -31.32
C HIS A 235 0.29 -20.26 -29.98
N GLU A 236 -0.44 -21.24 -29.47
CA GLU A 236 -0.03 -21.96 -28.26
C GLU A 236 1.36 -22.59 -28.46
N SER A 237 2.17 -22.55 -27.40
CA SER A 237 3.49 -23.20 -27.40
C SER A 237 3.32 -24.70 -27.65
N ALA A 238 4.21 -25.29 -28.47
CA ALA A 238 4.26 -26.73 -28.65
C ALA A 238 4.56 -27.47 -27.33
N LYS A 239 5.29 -26.83 -26.42
CA LYS A 239 5.38 -27.19 -25.01
C LYS A 239 4.35 -26.34 -24.25
N ASN A 240 3.07 -26.72 -24.37
CA ASN A 240 2.02 -26.25 -23.49
C ASN A 240 2.16 -26.94 -22.12
N GLN A 241 1.33 -26.61 -21.13
CA GLN A 241 1.34 -27.18 -19.79
C GLN A 241 1.59 -28.70 -19.81
N GLN A 242 2.76 -29.13 -19.34
CA GLN A 242 3.11 -30.55 -19.26
C GLN A 242 2.75 -31.08 -17.86
N MET A 243 2.51 -32.39 -17.74
CA MET A 243 2.40 -33.06 -16.42
C MET A 243 3.63 -32.81 -15.53
N ASP A 244 4.81 -32.64 -16.15
CA ASP A 244 6.09 -32.38 -15.47
C ASP A 244 6.27 -30.91 -15.05
N ASP A 245 5.40 -29.99 -15.51
CA ASP A 245 5.33 -28.60 -15.05
C ASP A 245 4.41 -28.55 -13.82
N HIS A 246 4.80 -29.26 -12.76
CA HIS A 246 4.00 -29.42 -11.56
C HIS A 246 4.20 -28.30 -10.53
N TYR A 247 3.14 -28.06 -9.76
CA TYR A 247 3.10 -27.31 -8.51
C TYR A 247 4.30 -27.72 -7.62
N PHE A 248 5.12 -26.75 -7.17
CA PHE A 248 6.39 -26.93 -6.45
C PHE A 248 7.62 -27.43 -7.26
N GLY A 249 7.65 -27.21 -8.58
CA GLY A 249 8.84 -27.39 -9.41
C GLY A 249 10.00 -26.43 -9.06
N THR A 250 11.19 -26.69 -9.61
CA THR A 250 12.37 -25.84 -9.38
C THR A 250 12.13 -24.44 -9.97
N ILE A 251 12.15 -23.42 -9.11
CA ILE A 251 12.02 -22.01 -9.51
C ILE A 251 13.32 -21.56 -10.18
N PRO A 252 13.29 -20.91 -11.36
CA PRO A 252 14.50 -20.39 -12.01
C PRO A 252 15.24 -19.39 -11.12
N ASP A 253 16.58 -19.43 -11.09
CA ASP A 253 17.41 -18.61 -10.20
C ASP A 253 17.09 -17.10 -10.27
N ARG A 254 16.80 -16.59 -11.48
CA ARG A 254 16.40 -15.19 -11.68
C ARG A 254 15.10 -14.83 -10.96
N VAL A 255 14.13 -15.75 -10.98
CA VAL A 255 12.84 -15.58 -10.31
C VAL A 255 13.01 -15.74 -8.81
N GLN A 256 13.83 -16.71 -8.37
CA GLN A 256 14.11 -16.88 -6.95
C GLN A 256 14.77 -15.63 -6.34
N ALA A 257 15.70 -15.01 -7.06
CA ALA A 257 16.29 -13.73 -6.65
C ALA A 257 15.24 -12.62 -6.56
N PHE A 258 14.37 -12.46 -7.56
CA PHE A 258 13.26 -11.52 -7.51
C PHE A 258 12.35 -11.76 -6.30
N MET A 259 11.89 -12.99 -6.10
CA MET A 259 11.02 -13.35 -4.98
C MET A 259 11.68 -13.10 -3.63
N LYS A 260 13.00 -13.28 -3.53
CA LYS A 260 13.77 -13.03 -2.32
C LYS A 260 13.82 -11.54 -1.99
N ASP A 261 14.07 -10.69 -2.97
CA ASP A 261 14.04 -9.24 -2.79
C ASP A 261 12.63 -8.75 -2.42
N LEU A 262 11.61 -9.23 -3.14
CA LEU A 262 10.20 -8.94 -2.86
C LEU A 262 9.81 -9.29 -1.42
N GLU A 263 10.18 -10.48 -0.94
CA GLU A 263 9.91 -10.92 0.43
C GLU A 263 10.60 -10.01 1.46
N ILE A 264 11.87 -9.66 1.25
CA ILE A 264 12.61 -8.76 2.15
C ILE A 264 11.89 -7.41 2.23
N ARG A 265 11.53 -6.81 1.08
CA ARG A 265 10.84 -5.52 1.02
C ARG A 265 9.44 -5.56 1.64
N ALA A 266 8.68 -6.62 1.36
CA ALA A 266 7.36 -6.83 1.95
C ALA A 266 7.43 -6.88 3.48
N LEU A 267 8.39 -7.63 4.03
CA LEU A 267 8.61 -7.71 5.47
C LEU A 267 9.05 -6.37 6.06
N GLU A 268 9.94 -5.62 5.41
CA GLU A 268 10.32 -4.26 5.85
C GLU A 268 9.11 -3.31 5.90
N LEU A 269 8.14 -3.48 4.98
CA LEU A 269 6.85 -2.79 4.91
C LEU A 269 5.76 -3.41 5.80
N GLY A 270 6.10 -4.41 6.63
CA GLY A 270 5.16 -5.02 7.57
C GLY A 270 4.11 -5.93 6.94
N ILE A 271 4.28 -6.30 5.67
CA ILE A 271 3.46 -7.30 4.98
C ILE A 271 4.03 -8.68 5.35
N PRO A 272 3.27 -9.54 6.06
CA PRO A 272 3.83 -10.75 6.66
C PRO A 272 3.87 -11.92 5.67
N CYS A 273 4.51 -11.74 4.51
CA CYS A 273 4.65 -12.80 3.50
C CYS A 273 5.16 -14.12 4.10
N LYS A 274 4.45 -15.21 3.80
CA LYS A 274 4.67 -16.53 4.41
C LYS A 274 4.94 -17.62 3.39
N THR A 275 4.23 -17.62 2.27
CA THR A 275 4.37 -18.63 1.22
C THR A 275 4.71 -17.99 -0.12
N ARG A 276 5.57 -18.67 -0.88
CA ARG A 276 5.82 -18.39 -2.29
C ARG A 276 6.09 -19.70 -3.03
N HIS A 277 5.57 -19.85 -4.24
CA HIS A 277 5.83 -21.00 -5.09
C HIS A 277 5.59 -20.66 -6.56
N ASN A 278 5.98 -21.58 -7.45
CA ASN A 278 5.50 -21.59 -8.82
C ASN A 278 4.07 -22.13 -8.88
N GLU A 279 3.35 -21.69 -9.90
CA GLU A 279 2.02 -22.17 -10.22
C GLU A 279 2.02 -23.14 -11.41
N VAL A 280 0.83 -23.62 -11.78
CA VAL A 280 0.69 -24.65 -12.81
C VAL A 280 0.99 -24.14 -14.24
N ALA A 281 0.84 -22.85 -14.53
CA ALA A 281 1.19 -22.32 -15.85
C ALA A 281 2.68 -21.89 -15.92
N PRO A 282 3.32 -21.98 -17.10
CA PRO A 282 4.70 -21.55 -17.26
C PRO A 282 4.91 -20.09 -16.88
N ASN A 283 5.91 -19.82 -16.02
CA ASN A 283 6.23 -18.51 -15.47
C ASN A 283 5.10 -17.86 -14.65
N GLN A 284 4.15 -18.65 -14.15
CA GLN A 284 3.18 -18.23 -13.15
C GLN A 284 3.72 -18.54 -11.75
N PHE A 285 3.44 -17.66 -10.81
CA PHE A 285 3.91 -17.74 -9.44
C PHE A 285 2.86 -17.21 -8.47
N GLU A 286 2.99 -17.57 -7.20
CA GLU A 286 2.11 -17.10 -6.13
C GLU A 286 2.94 -16.56 -4.94
N LEU A 287 2.38 -15.58 -4.24
CA LEU A 287 2.81 -15.08 -2.94
C LEU A 287 1.58 -14.91 -2.02
N ALA A 288 1.67 -15.37 -0.75
CA ALA A 288 0.63 -15.12 0.24
C ALA A 288 1.21 -14.79 1.64
N PRO A 289 0.53 -13.95 2.46
CA PRO A 289 0.87 -13.62 3.85
C PRO A 289 0.31 -14.60 4.90
#